data_AF-A0A6F9C9J9-F1
#
_entry.id   AF-A0A6F9C9J9-F1
#
_cell.length_a   1.000
_cell.length_b   1.000
_cell.length_c   1.000
_cell.angle_alpha   90.00
_cell.angle_beta   90.00
_cell.angle_gamma   90.00
#
_symmetry.space_group_name_H-M   'P 1'
#
loop_
_entity.id
_entity.type
_entity.pdbx_description
1 polymer ?
#
loop_
_entity_poly.entity_id
_entity_poly.type
_entity_poly.pdbx_seq_one_letter_code
_entity_poly.pdbx_strand_id
1 'polypeptide(L)'
;MLLVGIGGSGRRSLSKMAASICEYLVFQVEELYGLTGVDNKPTVILFNDTHIVNQSFLEDINNILSSGEVPNLYKQDKFEE
;
A
#
# COMPACT_ATOMS: atom_id res chain seq x y z
N MET A 1 -3.86 5.06 -8.62
CA MET A 1 -3.81 6.51 -8.93
C MET A 1 -2.37 6.98 -8.78
N LEU A 2 -1.82 7.72 -9.75
CA LEU A 2 -0.47 8.27 -9.67
C LEU A 2 -0.54 9.78 -9.43
N LEU A 3 0.03 10.25 -8.32
CA LEU A 3 0.00 11.65 -7.91
C LEU A 3 1.30 12.36 -8.31
N VAL A 4 1.29 13.06 -9.43
CA VAL A 4 2.47 13.80 -9.94
C VAL A 4 2.36 15.29 -9.61
N GLY A 5 3.47 15.93 -9.26
CA GLY A 5 3.50 17.34 -8.87
C GLY A 5 4.77 17.74 -8.12
N ILE A 6 4.92 19.03 -7.87
CA ILE A 6 6.05 19.60 -7.12
C ILE A 6 5.92 19.35 -5.61
N GLY A 7 7.05 19.39 -4.89
CA GLY A 7 7.08 19.31 -3.42
C GLY A 7 6.24 20.41 -2.77
N GLY A 8 5.57 20.10 -1.66
CA GLY A 8 4.74 21.08 -0.93
C GLY A 8 3.31 21.28 -1.46
N SER A 9 2.93 20.63 -2.57
CA SER A 9 1.56 20.70 -3.14
C SER A 9 0.43 20.10 -2.29
N GLY A 10 0.72 19.57 -1.10
CA GLY A 10 -0.30 19.02 -0.19
C GLY A 10 -0.94 17.70 -0.65
N ARG A 11 -0.50 17.11 -1.77
CA ARG A 11 -1.04 15.84 -2.33
C ARG A 11 -1.20 14.73 -1.28
N ARG A 12 -0.19 14.54 -0.43
CA ARG A 12 -0.23 13.53 0.64
C ARG A 12 -1.31 13.86 1.67
N SER A 13 -1.40 15.11 2.11
CA SER A 13 -2.39 15.56 3.09
C SER A 13 -3.82 15.44 2.55
N LEU A 14 -4.04 15.85 1.30
CA LEU A 14 -5.35 15.75 0.66
C LEU A 14 -5.77 14.30 0.44
N SER A 15 -4.84 13.41 0.08
CA SER A 15 -5.13 11.98 -0.09
C SER A 15 -5.50 11.32 1.23
N LYS A 16 -4.82 11.69 2.33
CA LYS A 16 -5.19 11.25 3.69
C LYS A 16 -6.56 11.78 4.10
N MET A 17 -6.86 13.04 3.79
CA MET A 17 -8.17 13.64 4.08
C MET A 17 -9.27 12.93 3.29
N ALA A 18 -9.07 12.66 2.00
CA ALA A 18 -10.02 11.92 1.19
C ALA A 18 -10.23 10.49 1.71
N ALA A 19 -9.16 9.79 2.09
CA ALA A 19 -9.27 8.48 2.72
C ALA A 19 -10.08 8.54 4.02
N SER A 20 -9.87 9.56 4.86
CA SER A 20 -10.64 9.77 6.09
C SER A 20 -12.12 10.07 5.84
N ILE A 21 -12.46 10.81 4.78
CA ILE A 21 -13.86 11.09 4.41
C ILE A 21 -14.55 9.81 3.94
N CYS A 22 -13.82 8.94 3.23
CA CYS A 22 -14.33 7.64 2.78
C CYS A 22 -14.23 6.53 3.85
N GLU A 23 -13.80 6.85 5.08
CA GLU A 23 -13.59 5.88 6.16
C GLU A 23 -12.60 4.75 5.82
N TYR A 24 -11.63 5.04 4.96
CA TYR A 24 -10.60 4.10 4.55
C TYR A 24 -9.38 4.21 5.47
N LEU A 25 -8.86 3.04 5.85
CA LEU A 25 -7.65 2.96 6.65
C LEU A 25 -6.43 3.33 5.81
N VAL A 26 -5.45 4.02 6.40
CA VAL A 26 -4.21 4.41 5.71
C VAL A 26 -3.02 3.73 6.37
N PHE A 27 -2.51 2.66 5.74
CA PHE A 27 -1.41 1.83 6.27
C PHE A 27 -0.27 1.63 5.26
N GLN A 28 0.88 1.13 5.74
CA GLN A 28 2.01 0.70 4.93
C GLN A 28 1.80 -0.72 4.38
N VAL A 29 2.60 -1.07 3.36
CA VAL A 29 2.41 -2.24 2.49
C VAL A 29 2.39 -3.58 3.25
N GLU A 30 3.13 -3.71 4.36
CA GLU A 30 3.30 -4.98 5.07
C GLU A 30 2.02 -5.50 5.77
N GLU A 31 1.12 -4.62 6.18
CA GLU A 31 -0.16 -5.00 6.83
C GLU A 31 -1.33 -5.05 5.84
N LEU A 32 -1.10 -4.68 4.56
CA LEU A 32 -2.17 -4.55 3.57
C LEU A 32 -2.98 -5.83 3.43
N TYR A 33 -2.31 -6.95 3.15
CA TYR A 33 -2.98 -8.21 2.84
C TYR A 33 -3.73 -8.80 4.04
N GLY A 34 -3.26 -8.56 5.27
CA GLY A 34 -4.01 -8.93 6.48
C GLY A 34 -5.27 -8.09 6.63
N LEU A 35 -5.16 -6.76 6.49
CA LEU A 35 -6.29 -5.84 6.69
C LEU A 35 -7.34 -5.93 5.57
N THR A 36 -6.92 -6.05 4.32
CA THR A 36 -7.84 -6.09 3.17
C THR A 36 -8.29 -7.51 2.84
N GLY A 37 -7.41 -8.50 3.00
CA GLY A 37 -7.69 -9.89 2.66
C GLY A 37 -8.41 -10.66 3.76
N VAL A 38 -7.94 -10.55 5.01
CA VAL A 38 -8.50 -11.30 6.16
C VAL A 38 -9.63 -10.51 6.82
N ASP A 39 -9.36 -9.26 7.20
CA ASP A 39 -10.31 -8.41 7.92
C ASP A 39 -11.36 -7.75 7.00
N ASN A 40 -11.18 -7.84 5.68
CA ASN A 40 -12.03 -7.22 4.66
C ASN A 40 -12.29 -5.72 4.89
N LYS A 41 -11.28 -4.99 5.40
CA LYS A 41 -11.36 -3.56 5.67
C LYS A 41 -10.87 -2.76 4.45
N PRO A 42 -11.67 -1.81 3.94
CA PRO A 42 -11.25 -0.98 2.82
C PRO A 42 -10.08 -0.08 3.25
N THR A 43 -8.95 -0.23 2.55
CA THR A 43 -7.66 0.37 2.93
C THR A 43 -7.04 1.08 1.73
N VAL A 44 -6.43 2.24 1.98
CA VAL A 44 -5.68 3.04 1.01
C VAL A 44 -4.21 3.05 1.40
N ILE A 45 -3.35 2.66 0.46
CA ILE A 45 -1.89 2.78 0.65
C ILE A 45 -1.40 4.07 0.01
N LEU A 46 -0.61 4.83 0.77
CA LEU A 46 0.13 5.97 0.25
C LEU A 46 1.61 5.60 0.11
N PHE A 47 2.00 5.33 -1.13
CA PHE A 47 3.39 5.05 -1.46
C PHE A 47 4.11 6.32 -1.90
N ASN A 48 5.28 6.57 -1.30
CA ASN A 48 6.14 7.71 -1.58
C ASN A 48 7.53 7.21 -1.96
N ASP A 49 8.26 8.03 -2.71
CA ASP A 49 9.67 7.88 -3.06
C ASP A 49 10.58 7.59 -1.86
N THR A 50 10.30 8.20 -0.70
CA THR A 50 11.04 7.94 0.54
C THR A 50 10.94 6.50 1.06
N HIS A 51 9.93 5.74 0.64
CA HIS A 51 9.79 4.33 1.01
C HIS A 51 10.50 3.40 0.02
N ILE A 52 11.01 3.91 -1.11
CA ILE A 52 11.77 3.14 -2.10
C ILE A 52 13.23 3.04 -1.61
N VAL A 53 13.45 2.17 -0.63
CA VAL A 53 14.82 1.85 -0.15
C VAL A 53 15.49 0.80 -1.05
N ASN A 54 14.68 -0.10 -1.63
CA ASN A 54 15.12 -1.17 -2.52
C ASN A 54 14.26 -1.19 -3.78
N GLN A 55 14.87 -1.53 -4.91
CA GLN A 55 14.20 -1.70 -6.20
C GLN A 55 13.11 -2.79 -6.15
N SER A 56 13.27 -3.77 -5.26
CA SER A 56 12.25 -4.80 -4.98
C SER A 56 10.87 -4.22 -4.65
N PHE A 57 10.79 -3.05 -3.98
CA PHE A 57 9.49 -2.44 -3.65
C PHE A 57 8.67 -2.02 -4.87
N LEU A 58 9.35 -1.63 -5.97
CA LEU A 58 8.66 -1.29 -7.21
C LEU A 58 8.13 -2.55 -7.90
N GLU A 59 8.86 -3.66 -7.82
CA GLU A 59 8.40 -4.96 -8.30
C GLU A 59 7.18 -5.43 -7.50
N ASP A 60 7.21 -5.29 -6.17
CA ASP A 60 6.10 -5.63 -5.30
C ASP A 60 4.84 -4.83 -5.65
N ILE A 61 4.95 -3.51 -5.84
CA ILE A 61 3.82 -2.68 -6.28
C ILE A 61 3.30 -3.11 -7.64
N ASN A 62 4.19 -3.42 -8.58
CA ASN A 62 3.78 -3.87 -9.91
C ASN A 62 3.00 -5.19 -9.82
N ASN A 63 3.44 -6.12 -8.96
CA ASN A 63 2.78 -7.38 -8.71
C ASN A 63 1.42 -7.18 -8.02
N ILE A 64 1.33 -6.34 -6.98
CA ILE A 64 0.04 -5.96 -6.33
C ILE A 64 -0.94 -5.40 -7.36
N LEU A 65 -0.49 -4.53 -8.27
CA LEU A 65 -1.38 -3.89 -9.25
C LEU A 65 -1.75 -4.79 -10.42
N SER A 66 -0.87 -5.71 -10.82
CA SER A 66 -1.04 -6.53 -12.02
C SER A 66 -1.75 -7.85 -11.71
N SER A 67 -1.27 -8.60 -10.71
CA SER A 67 -1.81 -9.90 -10.33
C SER A 67 -2.60 -9.85 -9.02
N GLY A 68 -2.43 -8.81 -8.21
CA GLY A 68 -3.01 -8.77 -6.86
C GLY A 68 -2.23 -9.58 -5.84
N GLU A 69 -1.08 -10.17 -6.20
CA GLU A 69 -0.29 -11.05 -5.33
C GLU A 69 1.19 -10.67 -5.39
N VAL A 70 1.87 -10.65 -4.24
CA VAL A 70 3.32 -10.44 -4.16
C VAL A 70 4.02 -11.78 -3.91
N PRO A 71 4.95 -12.21 -4.79
CA PRO A 71 5.67 -13.46 -4.60
C PRO A 71 6.55 -13.41 -3.35
N ASN A 72 6.59 -14.51 -2.58
CA ASN A 72 7.36 -14.63 -1.34
C ASN A 72 7.03 -13.58 -0.25
N LEU A 73 5.83 -12.97 -0.30
CA LEU A 73 5.41 -11.97 0.69
C LEU A 73 5.39 -12.53 2.11
N TYR A 74 4.94 -13.78 2.26
CA TYR A 74 4.94 -14.51 3.52
C TYR A 74 5.91 -15.68 3.44
N LYS A 75 6.68 -15.90 4.52
CA LYS A 75 7.47 -17.13 4.68
C LYS A 75 6.53 -18.32 4.86
N GLN A 76 6.96 -19.51 4.44
CA GLN A 76 6.15 -20.73 4.54
C GLN A 76 5.64 -20.98 5.96
N ASP A 77 6.44 -20.66 6.99
CA ASP A 77 6.04 -20.80 8.40
C ASP A 77 4.84 -19.92 8.81
N LYS A 78 4.53 -18.85 8.08
CA LYS A 78 3.36 -17.99 8.34
C LYS A 78 2.07 -18.47 7.68
N PHE A 79 2.12 -19.47 6.80
CA PHE A 79 0.91 -20.07 6.23
C PHE A 79 0.31 -21.17 7.13
N GLU A 80 1.05 -21.59 8.16
CA GLU A 80 0.65 -22.65 9.10
C GLU A 80 0.00 -22.10 10.39
N GLU A 81 -0.12 -20.78 10.53
CA GLU A 81 -0.82 -20.08 11.62
C GLU A 81 -2.13 -19.47 11.09
#